data_AF-N6VAV6-F1
#
_entry.id   AF-N6VAV6-F1
#
_cell.length_a   1.000
_cell.length_b   1.000
_cell.length_c   1.000
_cell.angle_alpha   90.00
_cell.angle_beta   90.00
_cell.angle_gamma   90.00
#
_symmetry.space_group_name_H-M   'P 1'
#
loop_
_entity.id
_entity.type
_entity.pdbx_description
1 polymer ?
#
loop_
_entity_poly.entity_id
_entity_poly.type
_entity_poly.pdbx_seq_one_letter_code
_entity_poly.pdbx_strand_id
1 'polypeptide(L)'
;MPKFRFALATPAGGWGDVDTTTYDVVVSPLPSGISFINDMLNGSKNAMRRALGLILAASLATAAHADPLADLAAAQKATVEAWSKVAFSQQNVTFVTEPSEGYGVYKPRGSNVFKPGEPIITYGEPIGYGWKQLPDGLYEMHLMADLDIVDTSGEVLWGKQGYMDTHLRSHKQNMEFKFDMTLTLDGLSAGKYKLHYTLHDMTSGKTSSFDEDFELASGS
;
A
#
# COMPACT_ATOMS: atom_id res chain seq x y z
N MET A 1 -5.65 36.01 21.24
CA MET A 1 -6.00 35.06 20.16
C MET A 1 -4.70 34.59 19.53
N PRO A 2 -4.31 33.32 19.68
CA PRO A 2 -3.08 32.83 19.06
C PRO A 2 -3.25 32.81 17.54
N LYS A 3 -2.17 33.15 16.81
CA LYS A 3 -2.11 33.18 15.35
C LYS A 3 -1.29 31.98 14.89
N PHE A 4 -1.91 31.08 14.14
CA PHE A 4 -1.23 29.92 13.54
C PHE A 4 -0.67 30.29 12.16
N ARG A 5 0.54 29.82 11.84
CA ARG A 5 1.14 29.89 10.51
C ARG A 5 1.38 28.48 9.99
N PHE A 6 0.98 28.20 8.76
CA PHE A 6 1.17 26.93 8.06
C PHE A 6 2.19 27.12 6.93
N ALA A 7 3.07 26.15 6.73
CA ALA A 7 3.91 26.04 5.55
C ALA A 7 3.81 24.60 5.02
N LEU A 8 3.37 24.44 3.76
CA LEU A 8 3.50 23.19 3.01
C LEU A 8 4.75 23.29 2.13
N ALA A 9 5.61 22.28 2.19
CA ALA A 9 6.68 22.07 1.21
C ALA A 9 6.35 20.83 0.37
N THR A 10 6.32 20.99 -0.96
CA THR A 10 6.23 19.90 -1.94
C THR A 10 7.62 19.63 -2.54
N PRO A 11 8.11 18.38 -2.62
CA PRO A 11 9.31 18.07 -3.38
C PRO A 11 9.02 17.95 -4.88
N ALA A 12 9.90 18.55 -5.68
CA ALA A 12 9.92 18.47 -7.13
C ALA A 12 10.40 17.10 -7.63
N GLY A 13 9.70 16.52 -8.61
CA GLY A 13 10.08 15.29 -9.27
C GLY A 13 11.11 15.48 -10.39
N GLY A 14 11.89 14.44 -10.66
CA GLY A 14 12.70 14.32 -11.87
C GLY A 14 13.69 13.17 -11.80
N TRP A 15 13.43 12.08 -12.53
CA TRP A 15 14.46 11.11 -12.91
C TRP A 15 14.28 10.75 -14.38
N GLY A 16 15.38 10.89 -15.12
CA GLY A 16 15.46 10.85 -16.58
C GLY A 16 15.54 9.46 -17.21
N ASP A 17 15.73 9.52 -18.53
CA ASP A 17 15.58 8.49 -19.56
C ASP A 17 16.25 7.12 -19.30
N VAL A 18 15.62 6.06 -19.82
CA VAL A 18 16.22 4.72 -19.92
C VAL A 18 16.18 4.23 -21.38
N ASP A 19 17.36 3.83 -21.84
CA ASP A 19 17.74 3.31 -23.16
C ASP A 19 17.10 1.94 -23.47
N THR A 20 16.62 1.73 -24.70
CA THR A 20 15.99 0.48 -25.14
C THR A 20 16.89 -0.26 -26.13
N THR A 21 17.50 -1.36 -25.70
CA THR A 21 18.15 -2.32 -26.61
C THR A 21 17.26 -3.55 -26.82
N THR A 22 16.96 -3.87 -28.08
CA THR A 22 16.16 -5.03 -28.51
C THR A 22 17.05 -6.26 -28.73
N TYR A 23 16.54 -7.47 -28.41
CA TYR A 23 17.16 -8.74 -28.78
C TYR A 23 16.20 -9.60 -29.63
N ASP A 24 16.70 -10.11 -30.76
CA ASP A 24 15.97 -11.06 -31.62
C ASP A 24 16.15 -12.51 -31.14
N VAL A 25 15.05 -13.27 -31.11
CA VAL A 25 15.06 -14.72 -30.82
C VAL A 25 14.89 -15.50 -32.12
N VAL A 26 15.89 -16.33 -32.45
CA VAL A 26 15.86 -17.30 -33.56
C VAL A 26 15.27 -18.61 -33.06
N VAL A 27 14.25 -19.12 -33.73
CA VAL A 27 13.63 -20.44 -33.45
C VAL A 27 14.08 -21.45 -34.50
N SER A 28 14.61 -22.60 -34.07
CA SER A 28 15.00 -23.73 -34.93
C SER A 28 13.96 -24.87 -34.89
N PRO A 29 13.79 -25.65 -35.97
CA PRO A 29 12.73 -26.67 -36.06
C PRO A 29 13.15 -28.03 -35.47
N LEU A 30 12.18 -28.76 -34.90
CA LEU A 30 12.34 -30.13 -34.38
C LEU A 30 12.33 -31.19 -35.51
N PRO A 31 13.02 -32.34 -35.32
CA PRO A 31 13.12 -33.37 -36.35
C PRO A 31 11.91 -34.31 -36.38
N SER A 32 11.62 -34.77 -37.58
CA SER A 32 10.52 -35.67 -37.96
C SER A 32 10.78 -37.14 -37.66
N GLY A 33 9.75 -37.82 -37.16
CA GLY A 33 9.52 -39.26 -37.33
C GLY A 33 9.48 -40.09 -36.04
N ILE A 34 8.38 -40.82 -35.82
CA ILE A 34 8.30 -42.28 -35.57
C ILE A 34 6.80 -42.67 -35.50
N SER A 35 6.45 -43.71 -36.26
CA SER A 35 5.14 -44.34 -36.36
C SER A 35 4.77 -45.14 -35.09
N PHE A 36 3.66 -44.82 -34.42
CA PHE A 36 3.18 -45.58 -33.25
C PHE A 36 1.69 -45.98 -33.29
N ILE A 37 0.99 -45.84 -34.41
CA ILE A 37 -0.49 -45.94 -34.41
C ILE A 37 -1.02 -47.39 -34.49
N ASN A 38 -0.22 -48.39 -34.86
CA ASN A 38 -0.82 -49.67 -35.32
C ASN A 38 -1.01 -50.79 -34.28
N ASP A 39 -0.74 -50.58 -32.99
CA ASP A 39 -0.79 -51.65 -31.98
C ASP A 39 -1.94 -51.51 -30.95
N MET A 40 -2.87 -50.58 -31.17
CA MET A 40 -3.90 -50.21 -30.17
C MET A 40 -5.27 -50.88 -30.34
N LEU A 41 -5.38 -51.95 -31.16
CA LEU A 41 -6.69 -52.55 -31.49
C LEU A 41 -6.90 -54.01 -31.06
N ASN A 42 -5.93 -54.70 -30.47
CA ASN A 42 -6.14 -56.07 -29.99
C ASN A 42 -6.08 -56.19 -28.46
N GLY A 43 -7.18 -56.69 -27.91
CA GLY A 43 -7.56 -56.60 -26.51
C GLY A 43 -6.60 -57.23 -25.50
N SER A 44 -6.49 -56.56 -24.36
CA SER A 44 -6.24 -57.18 -23.07
C SER A 44 -6.77 -56.26 -21.98
N LYS A 45 -7.49 -56.82 -21.00
CA LYS A 45 -8.02 -56.10 -19.82
C LYS A 45 -6.94 -55.37 -19.00
N ASN A 46 -5.67 -55.57 -19.32
CA ASN A 46 -4.53 -54.81 -18.79
C ASN A 46 -4.35 -53.42 -19.44
N ALA A 47 -4.97 -53.15 -20.59
CA ALA A 47 -4.96 -51.84 -21.25
C ALA A 47 -5.71 -50.78 -20.43
N MET A 48 -6.77 -51.15 -19.70
CA MET A 48 -7.52 -50.22 -18.86
C MET A 48 -6.76 -49.82 -17.58
N ARG A 49 -5.89 -50.69 -17.04
CA ARG A 49 -4.97 -50.35 -15.93
C ARG A 49 -3.80 -49.48 -16.39
N ARG A 50 -3.38 -49.58 -17.66
CA ARG A 50 -2.35 -48.72 -18.25
C ARG A 50 -2.90 -47.38 -18.77
N ALA A 51 -4.16 -47.34 -19.20
CA ALA A 51 -4.86 -46.11 -19.53
C ALA A 51 -5.09 -45.21 -18.31
N LEU A 52 -5.33 -45.81 -17.13
CA LEU A 52 -5.43 -45.05 -15.87
C LEU A 52 -4.08 -44.48 -15.40
N GLY A 53 -2.97 -45.11 -15.75
CA GLY A 53 -1.61 -44.60 -15.49
C GLY A 53 -1.20 -43.44 -16.40
N LEU A 54 -1.74 -43.37 -17.62
CA LEU A 54 -1.44 -42.29 -18.58
C LEU A 54 -2.28 -41.03 -18.34
N ILE A 55 -3.48 -41.14 -17.74
CA ILE A 55 -4.26 -39.97 -17.34
C ILE A 55 -3.63 -39.28 -16.11
N LEU A 56 -2.94 -40.02 -15.24
CA LEU A 56 -2.23 -39.43 -14.09
C LEU A 56 -0.85 -38.86 -14.45
N ALA A 57 -0.23 -39.31 -15.55
CA ALA A 57 1.04 -38.76 -16.03
C ALA A 57 0.87 -37.51 -16.92
N ALA A 58 -0.33 -37.27 -17.47
CA ALA A 58 -0.63 -36.06 -18.25
C ALA A 58 -1.00 -34.84 -17.37
N SER A 59 -1.38 -35.04 -16.11
CA SER A 59 -1.69 -33.93 -15.19
C SER A 59 -0.48 -33.32 -14.49
N LEU A 60 0.73 -33.84 -14.71
CA LEU A 60 1.98 -33.35 -14.09
C LEU A 60 3.00 -32.82 -15.12
N ALA A 61 2.68 -32.83 -16.41
CA ALA A 61 3.59 -32.44 -17.49
C ALA A 61 3.19 -31.13 -18.20
N THR A 62 2.51 -30.23 -17.49
CA THR A 62 2.43 -28.80 -17.86
C THR A 62 2.79 -27.90 -16.67
N ALA A 63 3.88 -28.23 -15.99
CA ALA A 63 4.81 -27.15 -15.63
C ALA A 63 5.61 -26.79 -16.90
N ALA A 64 4.89 -26.42 -17.97
CA ALA A 64 5.48 -25.62 -19.02
C ALA A 64 6.03 -24.39 -18.31
N HIS A 65 7.26 -23.99 -18.59
CA HIS A 65 7.87 -22.77 -18.07
C HIS A 65 6.83 -21.65 -18.05
N ALA A 66 6.19 -21.44 -16.91
CA ALA A 66 5.29 -20.33 -16.73
C ALA A 66 6.19 -19.11 -16.87
N ASP A 67 5.81 -18.21 -17.78
CA ASP A 67 6.51 -16.95 -17.95
C ASP A 67 6.52 -16.26 -16.58
N PRO A 68 7.69 -16.08 -15.94
CA PRO A 68 7.74 -15.50 -14.60
C PRO A 68 7.06 -14.13 -14.52
N LEU A 69 6.99 -13.40 -15.64
CA LEU A 69 6.25 -12.14 -15.73
C LEU A 69 4.73 -12.35 -15.70
N ALA A 70 4.22 -13.40 -16.34
CA ALA A 70 2.81 -13.75 -16.30
C ALA A 70 2.37 -14.20 -14.90
N ASP A 71 3.22 -14.99 -14.22
CA ASP A 71 2.97 -15.41 -12.84
C ASP A 71 2.97 -14.21 -11.88
N LEU A 72 3.94 -13.30 -12.03
CA LEU A 72 4.00 -12.08 -11.24
C LEU A 72 2.76 -11.20 -11.48
N ALA A 73 2.31 -11.06 -12.73
CA ALA A 73 1.11 -10.29 -13.06
C ALA A 73 -0.16 -10.91 -12.43
N ALA A 74 -0.27 -12.25 -12.43
CA ALA A 74 -1.37 -12.94 -11.78
C ALA A 74 -1.35 -12.74 -10.26
N ALA A 75 -0.17 -12.82 -9.63
CA ALA A 75 0.00 -12.56 -8.20
C ALA A 75 -0.36 -11.11 -7.85
N GLN A 76 0.09 -10.13 -8.63
CA GLN A 76 -0.25 -8.72 -8.42
C GLN A 76 -1.75 -8.48 -8.47
N LYS A 77 -2.45 -9.10 -9.44
CA LYS A 77 -3.92 -9.04 -9.52
C LYS A 77 -4.57 -9.64 -8.27
N ALA A 78 -4.10 -10.81 -7.81
CA ALA A 78 -4.59 -11.42 -6.59
C ALA A 78 -4.37 -10.53 -5.35
N THR A 79 -3.24 -9.82 -5.28
CA THR A 79 -2.96 -8.84 -4.22
C THR A 79 -3.97 -7.69 -4.23
N VAL A 80 -4.30 -7.13 -5.40
CA VAL A 80 -5.34 -6.10 -5.54
C VAL A 80 -6.70 -6.60 -5.06
N GLU A 81 -7.08 -7.81 -5.46
CA GLU A 81 -8.33 -8.44 -5.03
C GLU A 81 -8.37 -8.65 -3.51
N ALA A 82 -7.26 -9.11 -2.92
CA ALA A 82 -7.15 -9.28 -1.47
C ALA A 82 -7.23 -7.92 -0.74
N TRP A 83 -6.52 -6.91 -1.23
CA TRP A 83 -6.53 -5.56 -0.67
C TRP A 83 -7.94 -4.97 -0.59
N SER A 84 -8.76 -5.15 -1.64
CA SER A 84 -10.14 -4.65 -1.67
C SER A 84 -11.05 -5.20 -0.57
N LYS A 85 -10.67 -6.35 0.03
CA LYS A 85 -11.40 -7.02 1.12
C LYS A 85 -10.87 -6.62 2.49
N VAL A 86 -9.71 -5.98 2.57
CA VAL A 86 -9.15 -5.47 3.83
C VAL A 86 -9.98 -4.27 4.27
N ALA A 87 -10.33 -4.24 5.56
CA ALA A 87 -10.99 -3.08 6.16
C ALA A 87 -10.07 -1.86 6.03
N PHE A 88 -10.64 -0.69 5.76
CA PHE A 88 -9.86 0.54 5.74
C PHE A 88 -9.36 0.84 7.16
N SER A 89 -8.04 0.90 7.34
CA SER A 89 -7.38 1.12 8.62
C SER A 89 -5.96 1.63 8.41
N GLN A 90 -5.17 1.70 9.48
CA GLN A 90 -3.78 2.13 9.45
C GLN A 90 -2.89 1.05 10.05
N GLN A 91 -1.69 0.95 9.48
CA GLN A 91 -0.59 0.17 10.00
C GLN A 91 0.54 1.12 10.38
N ASN A 92 1.44 0.65 11.25
CA ASN A 92 2.70 1.34 11.58
C ASN A 92 2.51 2.82 11.95
N VAL A 93 1.53 3.13 12.79
CA VAL A 93 1.32 4.49 13.31
C VAL A 93 2.34 4.76 14.41
N THR A 94 3.10 5.85 14.30
CA THR A 94 4.08 6.25 15.31
C THR A 94 4.48 7.71 15.17
N PHE A 95 4.98 8.32 16.23
CA PHE A 95 5.70 9.59 16.13
C PHE A 95 7.10 9.41 15.56
N VAL A 96 7.50 10.31 14.68
CA VAL A 96 8.82 10.29 14.02
C VAL A 96 9.63 11.55 14.35
N THR A 97 10.95 11.43 14.28
CA THR A 97 11.86 12.55 14.61
C THR A 97 11.95 13.60 13.50
N GLU A 98 11.63 13.21 12.27
CA GLU A 98 11.70 14.02 11.06
C GLU A 98 10.72 13.48 10.00
N PRO A 99 10.35 14.27 8.97
CA PRO A 99 9.53 13.78 7.88
C PRO A 99 10.13 12.51 7.24
N SER A 100 9.29 11.52 6.96
CA SER A 100 9.72 10.25 6.37
C SER A 100 10.07 10.41 4.89
N GLU A 101 11.07 9.66 4.43
CA GLU A 101 11.55 9.71 3.05
C GLU A 101 10.69 8.87 2.09
N GLY A 102 9.87 7.97 2.63
CA GLY A 102 9.00 7.08 1.85
C GLY A 102 8.22 6.09 2.73
N TYR A 103 7.42 5.25 2.07
CA TYR A 103 6.71 4.15 2.73
C TYR A 103 7.71 3.20 3.39
N GLY A 104 7.56 2.97 4.70
CA GLY A 104 8.48 2.15 5.49
C GLY A 104 9.84 2.79 5.77
N VAL A 105 10.08 4.05 5.37
CA VAL A 105 11.37 4.74 5.52
C VAL A 105 11.22 5.91 6.51
N TYR A 106 11.17 5.57 7.80
CA TYR A 106 10.97 6.52 8.89
C TYR A 106 11.89 6.26 10.08
N LYS A 107 12.09 7.27 10.93
CA LYS A 107 12.84 7.18 12.18
C LYS A 107 11.89 7.40 13.36
N PRO A 108 11.52 6.35 14.11
CA PRO A 108 10.60 6.50 15.24
C PRO A 108 11.23 7.35 16.35
N ARG A 109 10.42 8.13 17.05
CA ARG A 109 10.85 8.78 18.28
C ARG A 109 11.07 7.77 19.38
N GLY A 110 12.02 8.07 20.26
CA GLY A 110 12.23 7.32 21.50
C GLY A 110 11.29 7.73 22.65
N SER A 111 10.51 8.81 22.50
CA SER A 111 9.51 9.23 23.48
C SER A 111 8.35 9.98 22.82
N ASN A 112 7.18 9.91 23.48
CA ASN A 112 5.99 10.68 23.13
C ASN A 112 5.89 11.98 23.95
N VAL A 113 7.01 12.45 24.52
CA VAL A 113 7.09 13.71 25.25
C VAL A 113 7.67 14.76 24.31
N PHE A 114 6.97 15.89 24.19
CA PHE A 114 7.31 17.00 23.32
C PHE A 114 7.46 18.29 24.13
N LYS A 115 8.40 19.14 23.72
CA LYS A 115 8.53 20.48 24.27
C LYS A 115 7.47 21.41 23.66
N PRO A 116 7.06 22.48 24.37
CA PRO A 116 6.24 23.52 23.76
C PRO A 116 6.89 24.06 22.48
N GLY A 117 6.12 24.18 21.39
CA GLY A 117 6.60 24.62 20.08
C GLY A 117 7.42 23.58 19.29
N GLU A 118 7.70 22.40 19.85
CA GLU A 118 8.32 21.30 19.11
C GLU A 118 7.33 20.72 18.10
N PRO A 119 7.75 20.44 16.84
CA PRO A 119 6.91 19.71 15.90
C PRO A 119 6.61 18.29 16.38
N ILE A 120 5.33 17.94 16.39
CA ILE A 120 4.81 16.59 16.56
C ILE A 120 4.55 16.05 15.15
N ILE A 121 5.24 14.99 14.74
CA ILE A 121 5.08 14.40 13.41
C ILE A 121 4.53 12.99 13.58
N THR A 122 3.27 12.77 13.21
CA THR A 122 2.65 11.43 13.19
C THR A 122 2.85 10.81 11.81
N TYR A 123 3.56 9.69 11.77
CA TYR A 123 3.67 8.81 10.63
C TYR A 123 2.59 7.73 10.67
N GLY A 124 2.13 7.28 9.51
CA GLY A 124 1.32 6.07 9.42
C GLY A 124 1.10 5.61 7.99
N GLU A 125 0.68 4.36 7.86
CA GLU A 125 0.53 3.64 6.60
C GLU A 125 -0.92 3.17 6.45
N PRO A 126 -1.79 3.93 5.75
CA PRO A 126 -3.14 3.49 5.47
C PRO A 126 -3.15 2.19 4.67
N ILE A 127 -4.07 1.28 5.01
CA ILE A 127 -4.29 0.02 4.29
C ILE A 127 -5.76 -0.14 3.95
N GLY A 128 -6.04 -0.85 2.86
CA GLY A 128 -7.40 -1.18 2.47
C GLY A 128 -8.18 0.00 1.88
N TYR A 129 -7.54 1.09 1.47
CA TYR A 129 -8.19 2.15 0.69
C TYR A 129 -8.51 1.70 -0.74
N GLY A 130 -9.42 2.39 -1.40
CA GLY A 130 -9.83 2.17 -2.78
C GLY A 130 -9.07 3.02 -3.78
N TRP A 131 -9.42 2.79 -5.05
CA TRP A 131 -8.96 3.61 -6.17
C TRP A 131 -10.12 3.92 -7.09
N LYS A 132 -10.16 5.15 -7.59
CA LYS A 132 -11.05 5.55 -8.66
C LYS A 132 -10.30 5.46 -9.99
N GLN A 133 -10.83 4.71 -10.96
CA GLN A 133 -10.29 4.73 -12.31
C GLN A 133 -10.59 6.07 -12.98
N LEU A 134 -9.58 6.66 -13.60
CA LEU A 134 -9.63 7.90 -14.36
C LEU A 134 -9.41 7.60 -15.87
N PRO A 135 -9.63 8.60 -16.76
CA PRO A 135 -9.19 8.51 -18.15
C PRO A 135 -7.69 8.19 -18.29
N ASP A 136 -7.28 7.80 -19.50
CA ASP A 136 -5.88 7.55 -19.87
C ASP A 136 -5.20 6.41 -19.06
N GLY A 137 -5.99 5.51 -18.50
CA GLY A 137 -5.49 4.36 -17.74
C GLY A 137 -4.86 4.74 -16.39
N LEU A 138 -5.26 5.88 -15.83
CA LEU A 138 -4.85 6.30 -14.49
C LEU A 138 -5.81 5.80 -13.41
N TYR A 139 -5.29 5.70 -12.20
CA TYR A 139 -6.02 5.48 -10.97
C TYR A 139 -5.74 6.62 -10.00
N GLU A 140 -6.74 7.03 -9.24
CA GLU A 140 -6.62 8.01 -8.17
C GLU A 140 -6.91 7.34 -6.83
N MET A 141 -5.99 7.51 -5.89
CA MET A 141 -6.26 7.41 -4.45
C MET A 141 -6.49 8.83 -3.93
N HIS A 142 -7.54 9.03 -3.14
CA HIS A 142 -7.88 10.31 -2.50
C HIS A 142 -8.19 10.07 -1.03
N LEU A 143 -7.28 10.50 -0.16
CA LEU A 143 -7.44 10.41 1.28
C LEU A 143 -7.51 11.81 1.89
N MET A 144 -8.43 11.99 2.82
CA MET A 144 -8.54 13.18 3.65
C MET A 144 -8.41 12.76 5.11
N ALA A 145 -7.79 13.58 5.95
CA ALA A 145 -7.74 13.34 7.40
C ALA A 145 -8.21 14.56 8.17
N ASP A 146 -9.05 14.32 9.17
CA ASP A 146 -9.39 15.27 10.23
C ASP A 146 -8.46 15.02 11.43
N LEU A 147 -8.24 16.05 12.25
CA LEU A 147 -7.45 15.97 13.47
C LEU A 147 -8.13 16.72 14.62
N ASP A 148 -8.29 16.05 15.75
CA ASP A 148 -8.69 16.63 17.03
C ASP A 148 -7.58 16.46 18.08
N ILE A 149 -7.44 17.45 18.96
CA ILE A 149 -6.64 17.36 20.19
C ILE A 149 -7.60 17.15 21.34
N VAL A 150 -7.43 16.04 22.05
CA VAL A 150 -8.32 15.60 23.13
C VAL A 150 -7.54 15.59 24.45
N ASP A 151 -8.16 16.09 25.52
CA ASP A 151 -7.59 16.02 26.86
C ASP A 151 -7.87 14.68 27.57
N THR A 152 -7.37 14.54 28.79
CA THR A 152 -7.55 13.30 29.58
C THR A 152 -8.99 13.07 30.07
N SER A 153 -9.85 14.09 30.01
CA SER A 153 -11.27 13.96 30.33
C SER A 153 -12.10 13.50 29.12
N GLY A 154 -11.52 13.54 27.92
CA GLY A 154 -12.20 13.28 26.65
C GLY A 154 -12.76 14.54 25.99
N GLU A 155 -12.43 15.73 26.48
CA GLU A 155 -12.84 16.99 25.87
C GLU A 155 -11.97 17.31 24.65
N VAL A 156 -12.61 17.69 23.53
CA VAL A 156 -11.92 18.19 22.35
C VAL A 156 -11.54 19.65 22.58
N LEU A 157 -10.25 19.90 22.77
CA LEU A 157 -9.71 21.24 23.00
C LEU A 157 -9.56 22.05 21.71
N TRP A 158 -9.30 21.34 20.61
CA TRP A 158 -9.15 21.92 19.28
C TRP A 158 -9.36 20.84 18.22
N GLY A 159 -9.87 21.23 17.06
CA GLY A 159 -10.07 20.33 15.93
C GLY A 159 -9.95 21.04 14.59
N LYS A 160 -9.57 20.29 13.56
CA LYS A 160 -9.55 20.75 12.17
C LYS A 160 -9.93 19.61 11.23
N GLN A 161 -11.06 19.81 10.55
CA GLN A 161 -11.43 18.97 9.41
C GLN A 161 -10.54 19.27 8.21
N GLY A 162 -10.26 18.25 7.39
CA GLY A 162 -9.38 18.39 6.23
C GLY A 162 -8.00 18.90 6.63
N TYR A 163 -7.49 18.41 7.76
CA TYR A 163 -6.14 18.66 8.21
C TYR A 163 -5.11 18.25 7.15
N MET A 164 -5.36 17.11 6.51
CA MET A 164 -4.69 16.63 5.32
C MET A 164 -5.73 16.37 4.22
N ASP A 165 -5.39 16.71 2.99
CA ASP A 165 -6.13 16.33 1.79
C ASP A 165 -5.12 15.98 0.71
N THR A 166 -5.09 14.72 0.27
CA THR A 166 -4.07 14.20 -0.64
C THR A 166 -4.64 13.36 -1.77
N HIS A 167 -4.08 13.58 -2.96
CA HIS A 167 -4.41 12.85 -4.16
C HIS A 167 -3.14 12.23 -4.74
N LEU A 168 -3.20 10.93 -5.01
CA LEU A 168 -2.15 10.23 -5.76
C LEU A 168 -2.74 9.68 -7.05
N ARG A 169 -2.25 10.17 -8.19
CA ARG A 169 -2.61 9.68 -9.52
C ARG A 169 -1.46 8.87 -10.10
N SER A 170 -1.76 7.65 -10.55
CA SER A 170 -0.74 6.72 -11.06
C SER A 170 -1.34 5.76 -12.08
N HIS A 171 -0.50 5.20 -12.96
CA HIS A 171 -0.88 4.08 -13.84
C HIS A 171 -1.02 2.74 -13.08
N LYS A 172 -0.87 2.76 -11.76
CA LYS A 172 -1.00 1.60 -10.87
C LYS A 172 -1.96 1.92 -9.73
N GLN A 173 -2.64 0.89 -9.24
CA GLN A 173 -3.31 0.91 -7.94
C GLN A 173 -2.25 0.85 -6.85
N ASN A 174 -1.61 1.99 -6.59
CA ASN A 174 -0.48 2.07 -5.66
C ASN A 174 -0.95 1.69 -4.25
N MET A 175 -0.23 0.75 -3.61
CA MET A 175 -0.52 0.26 -2.25
C MET A 175 0.48 0.81 -1.22
N GLU A 176 1.58 1.40 -1.67
CA GLU A 176 2.62 1.98 -0.82
C GLU A 176 2.34 3.48 -0.63
N PHE A 177 1.48 3.80 0.33
CA PHE A 177 1.18 5.18 0.71
C PHE A 177 1.43 5.41 2.20
N LYS A 178 2.03 6.55 2.53
CA LYS A 178 2.28 7.01 3.90
C LYS A 178 1.82 8.45 4.06
N PHE A 179 1.54 8.86 5.29
CA PHE A 179 1.38 10.27 5.65
C PHE A 179 2.41 10.68 6.71
N ASP A 180 2.79 11.96 6.69
CA ASP A 180 3.48 12.64 7.79
C ASP A 180 2.62 13.84 8.20
N MET A 181 1.77 13.67 9.21
CA MET A 181 0.96 14.76 9.73
C MET A 181 1.76 15.50 10.80
N THR A 182 2.21 16.72 10.46
CA THR A 182 3.00 17.56 11.35
C THR A 182 2.12 18.60 12.04
N LEU A 183 2.17 18.66 13.37
CA LEU A 183 1.47 19.62 14.22
C LEU A 183 2.48 20.37 15.09
N THR A 184 2.33 21.68 15.23
CA THR A 184 3.12 22.48 16.18
C THR A 184 2.17 23.15 17.16
N LEU A 185 2.37 22.89 18.44
CA LEU A 185 1.51 23.40 19.51
C LEU A 185 2.19 24.56 20.22
N ASP A 186 1.55 25.72 20.15
CA ASP A 186 1.91 26.90 20.93
C ASP A 186 0.71 27.30 21.80
N GLY A 187 0.96 27.57 23.08
CA GLY A 187 -0.06 27.96 24.06
C GLY A 187 -0.89 26.84 24.69
N LEU A 188 -0.67 25.56 24.35
CA LEU A 188 -1.24 24.43 25.11
C LEU A 188 -0.42 24.22 26.40
N SER A 189 -1.11 24.01 27.52
CA SER A 189 -0.44 23.80 28.81
C SER A 189 0.32 22.46 28.81
N ALA A 190 1.28 22.34 29.73
CA ALA A 190 1.93 21.05 29.97
C ALA A 190 0.91 20.03 30.49
N GLY A 191 1.02 18.79 30.04
CA GLY A 191 0.06 17.75 30.36
C GLY A 191 0.00 16.64 29.32
N LYS A 192 -0.91 15.69 29.57
CA LYS A 192 -1.16 14.55 28.69
C LYS A 192 -2.35 14.84 27.80
N TYR A 193 -2.22 14.46 26.55
CA TYR A 193 -3.18 14.71 25.49
C TYR A 193 -3.18 13.54 24.51
N LYS A 194 -4.16 13.57 23.63
CA LYS A 194 -4.32 12.61 22.54
C LYS A 194 -4.53 13.36 21.23
N LEU A 195 -3.86 12.93 20.18
CA LEU A 195 -4.23 13.28 18.81
C LEU A 195 -5.22 12.23 18.31
N HIS A 196 -6.45 12.64 18.01
CA HIS A 196 -7.47 11.78 17.41
C HIS A 196 -7.57 12.10 15.92
N TYR A 197 -7.24 11.13 15.09
CA TYR A 197 -7.31 11.26 13.63
C TYR A 197 -8.51 10.51 13.08
N THR A 198 -9.21 11.12 12.13
CA THR A 198 -10.24 10.43 11.34
C THR A 198 -9.88 10.53 9.87
N LEU A 199 -9.59 9.39 9.24
CA LEU A 199 -9.28 9.29 7.82
C LEU A 199 -10.53 8.95 7.03
N HIS A 200 -10.67 9.63 5.90
CA HIS A 200 -11.72 9.42 4.91
C HIS A 200 -11.07 9.01 3.59
N ASP A 201 -11.44 7.82 3.12
CA ASP A 201 -11.18 7.41 1.75
C ASP A 201 -12.28 7.95 0.86
N MET A 202 -11.98 9.04 0.17
CA MET A 202 -12.92 9.77 -0.67
C MET A 202 -13.24 9.01 -1.97
N THR A 203 -12.47 7.96 -2.29
CA THR A 203 -12.71 7.13 -3.48
C THR A 203 -13.73 6.04 -3.23
N SER A 204 -13.74 5.47 -2.02
CA SER A 204 -14.64 4.37 -1.65
C SER A 204 -15.72 4.75 -0.65
N GLY A 205 -15.64 5.94 -0.05
CA GLY A 205 -16.51 6.38 1.05
C GLY A 205 -16.26 5.66 2.38
N LYS A 206 -15.08 5.04 2.55
CA LYS A 206 -14.72 4.35 3.80
C LYS A 206 -14.10 5.34 4.78
N THR A 207 -14.27 5.08 6.07
CA THR A 207 -13.71 5.89 7.15
C THR A 207 -13.05 4.98 8.18
N SER A 208 -12.00 5.49 8.82
CA SER A 208 -11.30 4.83 9.92
C SER A 208 -10.69 5.89 10.83
N SER A 209 -10.54 5.59 12.12
CA SER A 209 -9.95 6.54 13.07
C SER A 209 -8.92 5.85 13.96
N PHE A 210 -7.96 6.62 14.45
CA PHE A 210 -6.92 6.16 15.38
C PHE A 210 -6.44 7.29 16.29
N ASP A 211 -5.81 6.90 17.38
CA ASP A 211 -5.33 7.80 18.43
C ASP A 211 -3.81 7.68 18.58
N GLU A 212 -3.14 8.79 18.87
CA GLU A 212 -1.75 8.81 19.35
C GLU A 212 -1.65 9.65 20.63
N ASP A 213 -1.28 9.01 21.74
CA ASP A 213 -1.12 9.66 23.03
C ASP A 213 0.24 10.38 23.12
N PHE A 214 0.23 11.64 23.57
CA PHE A 214 1.44 12.43 23.77
C PHE A 214 1.40 13.25 25.07
N GLU A 215 2.57 13.70 25.50
CA GLU A 215 2.73 14.58 26.65
C GLU A 215 3.47 15.85 26.24
N LEU A 216 2.93 17.01 26.62
CA LEU A 216 3.66 18.27 26.56
C LEU A 216 4.40 18.49 27.88
N ALA A 217 5.72 18.64 27.79
CA ALA A 217 6.55 19.01 28.92
C ALA A 217 6.26 20.44 29.38
N SER A 218 6.55 20.74 30.64
CA SER A 218 6.58 22.10 31.16
C SER A 218 7.50 22.98 30.33
N GLY A 219 7.02 24.17 29.95
CA GLY A 219 7.87 25.18 29.32
C GLY A 219 9.02 25.55 30.24
N SER A 220 10.23 25.55 29.68
CA SER A 220 11.45 26.06 30.34
C SER A 220 11.49 27.57 30.34
#